data_AF-A0A3D4PJ35-F1
#
_entry.id   AF-A0A3D4PJ35-F1
#
_cell.length_a   1.000
_cell.length_b   1.000
_cell.length_c   1.000
_cell.angle_alpha   90.00
_cell.angle_beta   90.00
_cell.angle_gamma   90.00
#
_symmetry.space_group_name_H-M   'P 1'
#
loop_
_entity.id
_entity.type
_entity.pdbx_description
1 polymer ?
#
loop_
_entity_poly.entity_id
_entity_poly.type
_entity_poly.pdbx_seq_one_letter_code
_entity_poly.pdbx_strand_id
1 'polypeptide(L)'
;MIQSLLSITILLLFNPLTAGAADKRLIIHVDDYHTVEMGPFYTDQCNQNQAFDKHLISLSYSRHRDDVSSFQQRQREILIELIEKYDLDSLYQARLVVGDTKEFDKRVSIRKSIQQRLPEIESTSQTSAHGQLSVDLSIGNSGQFLVDQIIKQVHPFEDATLLAVANPMKSGQFRIDEQAYEARENFIIEQMLKSDDQVMILICGRGSDFSDNIPQGVELKRIEIPVKE
;
A
#
# COMPACT_ATOMS: atom_id res chain seq x y z
N MET A 1 -10.97 80.86 4.22
CA MET A 1 -10.09 80.84 3.03
C MET A 1 -9.33 79.52 3.08
N ILE A 2 -9.33 78.80 1.96
CA ILE A 2 -9.32 77.34 1.85
C ILE A 2 -8.04 76.70 2.43
N GLN A 3 -8.20 75.80 3.41
CA GLN A 3 -7.15 74.88 3.84
C GLN A 3 -7.24 73.60 2.99
N SER A 4 -6.14 73.32 2.28
CA SER A 4 -5.93 72.14 1.45
C SER A 4 -5.78 70.90 2.33
N LEU A 5 -6.72 69.95 2.24
CA LEU A 5 -6.56 68.60 2.78
C LEU A 5 -6.04 67.70 1.66
N LEU A 6 -4.75 67.37 1.74
CA LEU A 6 -4.11 66.33 0.95
C LEU A 6 -4.52 64.97 1.57
N SER A 7 -5.43 64.24 0.94
CA SER A 7 -5.73 62.85 1.34
C SER A 7 -4.58 61.94 0.92
N ILE A 8 -3.72 61.58 1.86
CA ILE A 8 -2.77 60.48 1.70
C ILE A 8 -3.45 59.20 2.20
N THR A 9 -3.76 58.33 1.24
CA THR A 9 -4.17 56.95 1.47
C THR A 9 -2.99 56.19 2.10
N ILE A 10 -3.08 55.88 3.39
CA ILE A 10 -2.13 54.96 4.05
C ILE A 10 -2.75 53.57 4.06
N LEU A 11 -2.38 52.78 3.04
CA LEU A 11 -2.55 51.34 2.98
C LEU A 11 -1.45 50.72 3.87
N LEU A 12 -1.70 50.59 5.18
CA LEU A 12 -0.82 49.83 6.06
C LEU A 12 -1.28 48.38 6.12
N LEU A 13 -0.52 47.57 5.37
CA LEU A 13 -0.42 46.13 5.39
C LEU A 13 -0.53 45.56 6.82
N PHE A 14 -1.68 44.97 7.13
CA PHE A 14 -1.74 43.93 8.16
C PHE A 14 -1.11 42.66 7.58
N ASN A 15 0.20 42.52 7.77
CA ASN A 15 0.88 41.23 7.68
C ASN A 15 2.01 41.20 8.70
N PRO A 16 1.78 40.71 9.93
CA PRO A 16 2.77 39.87 10.53
C PRO A 16 2.70 38.52 9.81
N LEU A 17 3.73 38.23 9.00
CA LEU A 17 4.09 36.86 8.64
C LEU A 17 4.19 36.05 9.94
N THR A 18 3.14 35.35 10.30
CA THR A 18 3.30 34.06 10.96
C THR A 18 3.57 33.07 9.84
N ALA A 19 4.83 33.00 9.41
CA ALA A 19 5.35 31.76 8.85
C ALA A 19 5.35 30.75 10.01
N GLY A 20 4.17 30.23 10.36
CA GLY A 20 4.07 28.99 11.10
C GLY A 20 4.87 27.95 10.31
N ALA A 21 5.58 27.08 11.00
CA ALA A 21 6.12 25.88 10.39
C ALA A 21 5.00 25.29 9.53
N ALA A 22 5.17 25.29 8.20
CA ALA A 22 4.22 24.64 7.33
C ALA A 22 4.05 23.22 7.88
N ASP A 23 2.82 22.84 8.24
CA ASP A 23 2.54 21.49 8.73
C ASP A 23 3.14 20.53 7.69
N LYS A 24 4.20 19.82 8.10
CA LYS A 24 4.92 18.94 7.18
C LYS A 24 3.97 17.79 6.87
N ARG A 25 3.78 17.50 5.58
CA ARG A 25 3.00 16.33 5.18
C ARG A 25 3.76 15.08 5.62
N LEU A 26 3.07 14.10 6.17
CA LEU A 26 3.66 12.86 6.67
C LEU A 26 3.25 11.69 5.79
N ILE A 27 4.23 10.99 5.21
CA ILE A 27 4.06 9.70 4.57
C ILE A 27 4.55 8.63 5.54
N ILE A 28 3.67 7.70 5.91
CA ILE A 28 3.99 6.54 6.73
C ILE A 28 4.09 5.33 5.81
N HIS A 29 5.31 4.90 5.50
CA HIS A 29 5.56 3.67 4.77
C HIS A 29 5.45 2.48 5.72
N VAL A 30 4.45 1.65 5.52
CA VAL A 30 4.25 0.38 6.23
C VAL A 30 4.66 -0.75 5.30
N ASP A 31 5.60 -1.59 5.75
CA ASP A 31 6.10 -2.72 4.96
C ASP A 31 4.97 -3.67 4.57
N ASP A 32 4.98 -4.12 3.31
CA ASP A 32 4.08 -5.13 2.78
C ASP A 32 4.78 -6.46 2.50
N TYR A 33 4.07 -7.56 2.72
CA TYR A 33 4.46 -8.88 2.28
C TYR A 33 3.31 -9.51 1.49
N HIS A 34 3.43 -9.42 0.17
CA HIS A 34 2.37 -9.82 -0.73
C HIS A 34 2.31 -11.34 -0.91
N THR A 35 1.10 -11.85 -1.16
CA THR A 35 0.92 -13.22 -1.65
C THR A 35 1.28 -13.31 -3.13
N VAL A 36 1.91 -14.42 -3.50
CA VAL A 36 2.13 -14.81 -4.90
C VAL A 36 1.15 -15.93 -5.26
N GLU A 37 0.61 -15.90 -6.48
CA GLU A 37 -0.21 -17.01 -6.98
C GLU A 37 0.66 -18.26 -7.24
N MET A 38 0.06 -19.45 -7.15
CA MET A 38 0.79 -20.72 -7.30
C MET A 38 1.53 -20.84 -8.64
N GLY A 39 0.97 -20.32 -9.74
CA GLY A 39 1.59 -20.40 -11.07
C GLY A 39 2.95 -19.68 -11.15
N PRO A 40 3.01 -18.37 -10.83
CA PRO A 40 4.27 -17.64 -10.74
C PRO A 40 5.24 -18.22 -9.70
N PHE A 41 4.74 -18.62 -8.51
CA PHE A 41 5.58 -19.23 -7.48
C PHE A 41 6.24 -20.53 -7.97
N TYR A 42 5.46 -21.41 -8.60
CA TYR A 42 5.95 -22.64 -9.21
C TYR A 42 7.00 -22.37 -10.29
N THR A 43 6.76 -21.36 -11.13
CA THR A 43 7.68 -20.98 -12.22
C THR A 43 9.02 -20.51 -11.67
N ASP A 44 9.00 -19.69 -10.62
CA ASP A 44 10.20 -19.23 -9.94
C ASP A 44 11.00 -20.40 -9.32
N GLN A 45 10.33 -21.31 -8.61
CA GLN A 45 10.98 -22.47 -8.01
C GLN A 45 11.62 -23.41 -9.05
N CYS A 46 10.97 -23.61 -10.20
CA CYS A 46 11.52 -24.40 -11.30
C CYS A 46 12.76 -23.75 -11.95
N ASN A 47 12.83 -22.42 -11.99
CA ASN A 47 14.00 -21.72 -12.54
C ASN A 47 15.20 -21.76 -11.57
N GLN A 48 14.95 -21.88 -10.27
CA GLN A 48 15.99 -21.91 -9.23
C GLN A 48 16.51 -23.33 -8.93
N ASN A 49 15.67 -24.37 -9.06
CA ASN A 49 16.03 -25.75 -8.73
C ASN A 49 15.95 -26.68 -9.95
N GLN A 50 17.10 -27.28 -10.33
CA GLN A 50 17.15 -28.28 -11.40
C GLN A 50 16.52 -29.64 -11.02
N ALA A 51 16.40 -29.93 -9.72
CA ALA A 51 15.79 -31.15 -9.21
C ALA A 51 14.29 -30.92 -8.95
N PHE A 52 13.45 -31.60 -9.73
CA PHE A 52 12.01 -31.38 -9.75
C PHE A 52 11.26 -32.25 -8.72
N ASP A 53 10.67 -31.62 -7.70
CA ASP A 53 9.74 -32.28 -6.78
C ASP A 53 8.48 -31.40 -6.54
N LYS A 54 7.36 -31.81 -7.14
CA LYS A 54 6.07 -31.12 -7.02
C LYS A 54 5.58 -31.03 -5.56
N HIS A 55 5.84 -32.07 -4.76
CA HIS A 55 5.40 -32.10 -3.37
C HIS A 55 6.17 -31.07 -2.53
N LEU A 56 7.48 -30.95 -2.75
CA LEU A 56 8.29 -29.91 -2.07
C LEU A 56 7.87 -28.49 -2.47
N ILE A 57 7.56 -28.24 -3.75
CA ILE A 57 7.05 -26.93 -4.18
C ILE A 57 5.70 -26.64 -3.52
N SER A 58 4.79 -27.62 -3.45
CA SER A 58 3.50 -27.45 -2.78
C SER A 58 3.66 -27.15 -1.28
N LEU A 59 4.59 -27.83 -0.60
CA LEU A 59 4.88 -27.59 0.81
C LEU A 59 5.48 -26.19 1.03
N SER A 60 6.41 -25.77 0.15
CA SER A 60 7.01 -24.43 0.16
C SER A 60 5.96 -23.36 -0.06
N TYR A 61 5.02 -23.58 -0.99
CA TYR A 61 3.92 -22.65 -1.26
C TYR A 61 2.98 -22.52 -0.05
N SER A 62 2.65 -23.62 0.61
CA SER A 62 1.85 -23.59 1.84
C SER A 62 2.52 -22.73 2.91
N ARG A 63 3.82 -22.96 3.16
CA ARG A 63 4.60 -22.17 4.13
C ARG A 63 4.64 -20.69 3.77
N HIS A 64 4.87 -20.35 2.50
CA HIS A 64 4.82 -18.98 2.04
C HIS A 64 3.47 -18.31 2.37
N ARG A 65 2.34 -19.01 2.16
CA ARG A 65 1.03 -18.45 2.52
C ARG A 65 0.84 -18.30 4.03
N ASP A 66 1.35 -19.24 4.83
CA ASP A 66 1.31 -19.14 6.29
C ASP A 66 2.14 -17.95 6.79
N ASP A 67 3.30 -17.70 6.17
CA ASP A 67 4.17 -16.57 6.47
C ASP A 67 3.50 -15.23 6.09
N VAL A 68 2.90 -15.15 4.90
CA VAL A 68 2.15 -13.96 4.48
C VAL A 68 0.96 -13.73 5.39
N SER A 69 0.21 -14.76 5.76
CA SER A 69 -0.92 -14.66 6.70
C SER A 69 -0.48 -14.11 8.05
N SER A 70 0.62 -14.66 8.60
CA SER A 70 1.16 -14.22 9.88
C SER A 70 1.68 -12.78 9.84
N PHE A 71 2.30 -12.39 8.72
CA PHE A 71 2.76 -11.02 8.49
C PHE A 71 1.59 -10.05 8.42
N GLN A 72 0.56 -10.37 7.61
CA GLN A 72 -0.62 -9.53 7.47
C GLN A 72 -1.37 -9.38 8.79
N GLN A 73 -1.42 -10.40 9.64
CA GLN A 73 -2.04 -10.27 10.97
C GLN A 73 -1.35 -9.20 11.83
N ARG A 74 -0.02 -9.15 11.85
CA ARG A 74 0.74 -8.13 12.60
C ARG A 74 0.64 -6.75 11.97
N GLN A 75 0.73 -6.70 10.63
CA GLN A 75 0.54 -5.46 9.89
C GLN A 75 -0.85 -4.87 10.17
N ARG A 76 -1.88 -5.71 10.35
CA ARG A 76 -3.25 -5.29 10.65
C ARG A 76 -3.32 -4.50 11.96
N GLU A 77 -2.71 -5.01 13.03
CA GLU A 77 -2.69 -4.37 14.35
C GLU A 77 -2.07 -2.97 14.26
N ILE A 78 -0.91 -2.87 13.63
CA ILE A 78 -0.21 -1.60 13.40
C ILE A 78 -1.06 -0.63 12.55
N LEU A 79 -1.66 -1.11 11.47
CA LEU A 79 -2.47 -0.26 10.59
C LEU A 79 -3.71 0.27 11.31
N ILE A 80 -4.38 -0.53 12.14
CA ILE A 80 -5.53 -0.08 12.95
C ILE A 80 -5.09 1.06 13.88
N GLU A 81 -3.98 0.89 14.61
CA GLU A 81 -3.47 1.94 15.50
C GLU A 81 -3.16 3.24 14.75
N LEU A 82 -2.58 3.15 13.55
CA LEU A 82 -2.25 4.32 12.74
C LEU A 82 -3.50 4.99 12.17
N ILE A 83 -4.46 4.20 11.67
CA ILE A 83 -5.74 4.68 11.15
C ILE A 83 -6.48 5.46 12.24
N GLU A 84 -6.61 4.88 13.44
CA GLU A 84 -7.28 5.51 14.58
C GLU A 84 -6.52 6.76 15.06
N LYS A 85 -5.20 6.69 15.15
CA LYS A 85 -4.37 7.80 15.62
C LYS A 85 -4.47 9.05 14.75
N TYR A 86 -4.55 8.87 13.43
CA TYR A 86 -4.55 9.97 12.46
C TYR A 86 -5.93 10.23 11.85
N ASP A 87 -6.98 9.57 12.34
CA ASP A 87 -8.37 9.67 11.86
C ASP A 87 -8.47 9.48 10.33
N LEU A 88 -7.83 8.43 9.82
CA LEU A 88 -7.75 8.16 8.39
C LEU A 88 -8.93 7.31 7.91
N ASP A 89 -9.54 7.69 6.79
CA ASP A 89 -10.57 6.87 6.13
C ASP A 89 -10.09 6.25 4.81
N SER A 90 -8.79 6.34 4.53
CA SER A 90 -8.18 5.82 3.32
C SER A 90 -6.78 5.25 3.52
N LEU A 91 -6.40 4.34 2.63
CA LEU A 91 -5.04 3.78 2.55
C LEU A 91 -4.51 3.85 1.12
N TYR A 92 -3.18 3.88 1.00
CA TYR A 92 -2.46 3.95 -0.26
C TYR A 92 -1.75 2.62 -0.46
N GLN A 93 -2.05 1.90 -1.55
CA GLN A 93 -1.55 0.54 -1.76
C GLN A 93 -0.68 0.46 -3.02
N ALA A 94 0.60 0.15 -2.83
CA ALA A 94 1.48 -0.20 -3.95
C ALA A 94 1.00 -1.48 -4.63
N ARG A 95 1.36 -1.64 -5.91
CA ARG A 95 0.89 -2.72 -6.81
C ARG A 95 -0.58 -2.63 -7.25
N LEU A 96 -1.30 -1.58 -6.88
CA LEU A 96 -2.57 -1.21 -7.52
C LEU A 96 -2.32 -0.12 -8.57
N VAL A 97 -2.68 -0.44 -9.81
CA VAL A 97 -2.45 0.41 -10.99
C VAL A 97 -3.49 1.52 -11.06
N VAL A 98 -3.03 2.75 -11.25
CA VAL A 98 -3.89 3.91 -11.47
C VAL A 98 -4.74 3.68 -12.73
N GLY A 99 -6.07 3.75 -12.58
CA GLY A 99 -7.02 3.54 -13.67
C GLY A 99 -7.36 2.07 -13.97
N ASP A 100 -6.77 1.10 -13.27
CA ASP A 100 -7.14 -0.31 -13.38
C ASP A 100 -7.15 -1.04 -12.03
N THR A 101 -8.27 -0.95 -11.32
CA THR A 101 -8.53 -1.61 -10.03
C THR A 101 -9.48 -2.81 -10.15
N LYS A 102 -9.87 -3.21 -11.37
CA LYS A 102 -10.99 -4.14 -11.60
C LYS A 102 -10.83 -5.49 -10.89
N GLU A 103 -9.63 -6.05 -10.92
CA GLU A 103 -9.35 -7.34 -10.28
C GLU A 103 -9.35 -7.23 -8.75
N PHE A 104 -8.84 -6.11 -8.21
CA PHE A 104 -8.92 -5.82 -6.78
C PHE A 104 -10.38 -5.67 -6.33
N ASP A 105 -11.16 -4.85 -7.04
CA ASP A 105 -12.59 -4.60 -6.75
C ASP A 105 -13.42 -5.89 -6.82
N LYS A 106 -13.12 -6.75 -7.78
CA LYS A 106 -13.73 -8.08 -7.91
C LYS A 106 -13.42 -8.95 -6.68
N ARG A 107 -12.17 -9.00 -6.22
CA ARG A 107 -11.78 -9.80 -5.04
C ARG A 107 -12.38 -9.25 -3.75
N VAL A 108 -12.44 -7.93 -3.58
CA VAL A 108 -13.16 -7.27 -2.48
C VAL A 108 -14.65 -7.66 -2.51
N SER A 109 -15.28 -7.66 -3.69
CA SER A 109 -16.69 -8.04 -3.86
C SER A 109 -16.94 -9.52 -3.53
N ILE A 110 -16.02 -10.41 -3.91
CA ILE A 110 -16.06 -11.82 -3.52
C ILE A 110 -15.97 -11.94 -1.99
N ARG A 111 -15.06 -11.20 -1.35
CA ARG A 111 -14.89 -11.24 0.11
C ARG A 111 -16.13 -10.73 0.87
N LYS A 112 -16.76 -9.65 0.38
CA LYS A 112 -18.05 -9.16 0.90
C LYS A 112 -19.14 -10.22 0.78
N SER A 113 -19.20 -10.90 -0.36
CA SER A 113 -20.19 -11.98 -0.60
C SER A 113 -19.97 -13.18 0.33
N ILE A 114 -18.72 -13.55 0.62
CA ILE A 114 -18.39 -14.58 1.61
C ILE A 114 -18.87 -14.13 3.00
N GLN A 115 -18.58 -12.88 3.40
CA GLN A 115 -18.96 -12.35 4.72
C GLN A 115 -20.48 -12.37 4.94
N GLN A 116 -21.25 -11.98 3.93
CA GLN A 116 -22.71 -11.94 4.00
C GLN A 116 -23.35 -13.34 4.10
N ARG A 117 -22.64 -14.38 3.66
CA ARG A 117 -23.09 -15.79 3.72
C ARG A 117 -22.65 -16.51 4.99
N LEU A 118 -21.77 -15.93 5.80
CA LEU A 118 -21.32 -16.53 7.07
C LEU A 118 -22.43 -16.80 8.10
N PRO A 119 -23.53 -16.03 8.19
CA PRO A 119 -24.63 -16.38 9.11
C PRO A 119 -25.36 -17.69 8.77
N GLU A 120 -25.20 -18.22 7.54
CA GLU A 120 -25.86 -19.45 7.08
C GLU A 120 -24.93 -20.68 7.12
N ILE A 121 -23.63 -20.47 7.34
CA ILE A 121 -22.60 -21.51 7.26
C ILE A 121 -21.88 -21.58 8.61
N GLU A 122 -22.57 -22.03 9.65
CA GLU A 122 -21.86 -22.55 10.81
C GLU A 122 -21.09 -23.83 10.39
N SER A 123 -19.80 -23.66 10.11
CA SER A 123 -18.72 -24.54 10.61
C SER A 123 -18.50 -25.96 10.05
N THR A 124 -18.64 -26.28 8.76
CA THR A 124 -18.35 -27.69 8.33
C THR A 124 -17.47 -27.97 7.12
N SER A 125 -16.93 -27.00 6.37
CA SER A 125 -15.99 -27.32 5.28
C SER A 125 -14.64 -26.62 5.41
N GLN A 126 -13.55 -27.39 5.44
CA GLN A 126 -12.18 -26.85 5.32
C GLN A 126 -12.01 -26.05 4.02
N THR A 127 -12.76 -26.40 2.97
CA THR A 127 -12.76 -25.71 1.67
C THR A 127 -13.22 -24.26 1.75
N SER A 128 -14.23 -23.94 2.58
CA SER A 128 -14.70 -22.55 2.75
C SER A 128 -13.69 -21.69 3.51
N ALA A 129 -13.04 -22.26 4.55
CA ALA A 129 -11.97 -21.57 5.27
C ALA A 129 -10.74 -21.31 4.38
N HIS A 130 -10.34 -22.29 3.56
CA HIS A 130 -9.26 -22.11 2.60
C HIS A 130 -9.58 -21.10 1.49
N GLY A 131 -10.82 -21.08 1.00
CA GLY A 131 -11.27 -20.10 0.01
C GLY A 131 -11.25 -18.68 0.56
N GLN A 132 -11.74 -18.48 1.79
CA GLN A 132 -11.70 -17.18 2.46
C GLN A 132 -10.26 -16.70 2.68
N LEU A 133 -9.39 -17.56 3.24
CA LEU A 133 -7.98 -17.23 3.44
C LEU A 133 -7.32 -16.83 2.12
N SER A 134 -7.56 -17.55 1.03
CA SER A 134 -6.98 -17.21 -0.27
C SER A 134 -7.41 -15.84 -0.78
N VAL A 135 -8.66 -15.43 -0.54
CA VAL A 135 -9.15 -14.11 -0.93
C VAL A 135 -8.55 -13.03 -0.03
N ASP A 136 -8.56 -13.24 1.30
CA ASP A 136 -8.01 -12.32 2.29
C ASP A 136 -6.54 -12.00 2.03
N LEU A 137 -5.73 -13.04 1.78
CA LEU A 137 -4.32 -12.87 1.45
C LEU A 137 -4.09 -12.10 0.14
N SER A 138 -5.01 -12.21 -0.82
CA SER A 138 -4.87 -11.56 -2.14
C SER A 138 -5.26 -10.08 -2.16
N ILE A 139 -6.16 -9.66 -1.26
CA ILE A 139 -6.55 -8.25 -1.14
C ILE A 139 -5.80 -7.52 -0.02
N GLY A 140 -5.10 -8.27 0.85
CA GLY A 140 -4.34 -7.73 1.97
C GLY A 140 -5.20 -6.99 2.99
N ASN A 141 -4.55 -6.29 3.92
CA ASN A 141 -5.25 -5.52 4.94
C ASN A 141 -6.04 -4.35 4.36
N SER A 142 -5.53 -3.69 3.32
CA SER A 142 -6.23 -2.57 2.65
C SER A 142 -7.60 -3.01 2.11
N GLY A 143 -7.67 -4.13 1.40
CA GLY A 143 -8.93 -4.70 0.94
C GLY A 143 -9.81 -5.23 2.08
N GLN A 144 -9.23 -5.88 3.09
CA GLN A 144 -10.00 -6.36 4.25
C GLN A 144 -10.66 -5.20 5.02
N PHE A 145 -9.96 -4.08 5.21
CA PHE A 145 -10.52 -2.89 5.87
C PHE A 145 -11.64 -2.22 5.07
N LEU A 146 -11.61 -2.27 3.73
CA LEU A 146 -12.76 -1.86 2.90
C LEU A 146 -13.98 -2.75 3.07
N VAL A 147 -13.77 -4.05 3.30
CA VAL A 147 -14.85 -5.01 3.56
C VAL A 147 -15.43 -4.75 4.95
N ASP A 148 -14.56 -4.60 5.94
CA ASP A 148 -14.90 -4.39 7.35
C ASP A 148 -15.39 -2.96 7.66
N GLN A 149 -15.38 -2.07 6.67
CA GLN A 149 -15.78 -0.66 6.77
C GLN A 149 -14.93 0.15 7.77
N ILE A 150 -13.69 -0.27 8.01
CA ILE A 150 -12.71 0.48 8.83
C ILE A 150 -12.21 1.70 8.05
N ILE A 151 -12.07 1.56 6.72
CA ILE A 151 -11.76 2.64 5.80
C ILE A 151 -12.80 2.69 4.68
N LYS A 152 -12.92 3.83 4.02
CA LYS A 152 -13.87 4.04 2.91
C LYS A 152 -13.25 3.75 1.54
N GLN A 153 -11.94 3.94 1.40
CA GLN A 153 -11.28 3.87 0.09
C GLN A 153 -9.84 3.35 0.19
N VAL A 154 -9.41 2.66 -0.88
CA VAL A 154 -8.01 2.29 -1.12
C VAL A 154 -7.62 2.91 -2.44
N HIS A 155 -6.56 3.70 -2.40
CA HIS A 155 -6.11 4.49 -3.53
C HIS A 155 -4.96 3.76 -4.27
N PRO A 156 -5.02 3.64 -5.61
CA PRO A 156 -3.93 3.09 -6.43
C PRO A 156 -2.84 4.13 -6.71
N PHE A 157 -1.57 3.71 -6.75
CA PHE A 157 -0.40 4.60 -6.95
C PHE A 157 0.65 4.07 -7.94
N GLU A 158 0.38 2.96 -8.63
CA GLU A 158 1.32 2.41 -9.60
C GLU A 158 1.00 2.84 -11.03
N ASP A 159 2.05 3.02 -11.80
CA ASP A 159 1.98 2.96 -13.25
C ASP A 159 2.24 1.52 -13.72
N ALA A 160 1.39 1.00 -14.61
CA ALA A 160 1.52 -0.37 -15.12
C ALA A 160 2.85 -0.63 -15.82
N THR A 161 3.37 0.37 -16.55
CA THR A 161 4.62 0.26 -17.29
C THR A 161 5.80 0.26 -16.34
N LEU A 162 5.86 1.22 -15.41
CA LEU A 162 6.92 1.30 -14.41
C LEU A 162 6.95 0.05 -13.53
N LEU A 163 5.78 -0.44 -13.09
CA LEU A 163 5.68 -1.69 -12.33
C LEU A 163 6.21 -2.90 -13.12
N ALA A 164 5.89 -2.99 -14.41
CA ALA A 164 6.36 -4.09 -15.26
C ALA A 164 7.87 -4.01 -15.57
N VAL A 165 8.42 -2.79 -15.71
CA VAL A 165 9.84 -2.57 -15.97
C VAL A 165 10.68 -2.81 -14.71
N ALA A 166 10.20 -2.37 -13.54
CA ALA A 166 10.85 -2.59 -12.25
C ALA A 166 10.69 -4.03 -11.72
N ASN A 167 10.03 -4.94 -12.45
CA ASN A 167 9.91 -6.33 -12.01
C ASN A 167 11.27 -7.05 -12.08
N PRO A 168 11.85 -7.47 -10.94
CA PRO A 168 13.18 -8.06 -10.91
C PRO A 168 13.23 -9.46 -11.56
N MET A 169 12.08 -10.06 -11.88
CA MET A 169 11.98 -11.39 -12.50
C MET A 169 11.60 -11.33 -13.98
N LYS A 170 11.65 -10.15 -14.62
CA LYS A 170 11.21 -9.95 -16.02
C LYS A 170 11.89 -10.87 -17.04
N SER A 171 13.15 -11.23 -16.82
CA SER A 171 13.93 -12.13 -17.70
C SER A 171 13.87 -13.61 -17.28
N GLY A 172 13.13 -13.94 -16.22
CA GLY A 172 13.16 -15.26 -15.58
C GLY A 172 14.36 -15.47 -14.64
N GLN A 173 15.29 -14.51 -14.58
CA GLN A 173 16.38 -14.46 -13.60
C GLN A 173 16.19 -13.23 -12.72
N PHE A 174 16.47 -13.38 -11.43
CA PHE A 174 16.43 -12.27 -10.49
C PHE A 174 17.52 -11.24 -10.83
N ARG A 175 17.10 -10.04 -11.21
CA ARG A 175 17.98 -8.90 -11.44
C ARG A 175 17.26 -7.61 -11.10
N ILE A 176 17.87 -6.81 -10.23
CA ILE A 176 17.38 -5.47 -9.91
C ILE A 176 17.91 -4.49 -10.96
N ASP A 177 17.01 -3.70 -11.53
CA ASP A 177 17.33 -2.54 -12.35
C ASP A 177 17.07 -1.30 -11.49
N GLU A 178 18.14 -0.77 -10.89
CA GLU A 178 18.07 0.36 -9.95
C GLU A 178 17.39 1.59 -10.57
N GLN A 179 17.62 1.87 -11.85
CA GLN A 179 17.00 3.01 -12.53
C GLN A 179 15.50 2.82 -12.69
N ALA A 180 15.06 1.59 -12.98
CA ALA A 180 13.64 1.27 -13.07
C ALA A 180 12.94 1.33 -11.70
N TYR A 181 13.60 0.87 -10.63
CA TYR A 181 13.09 0.97 -9.27
C TYR A 181 12.94 2.44 -8.85
N GLU A 182 13.99 3.24 -9.03
CA GLU A 182 14.00 4.66 -8.72
C GLU A 182 12.92 5.44 -9.48
N ALA A 183 12.72 5.14 -10.77
CA ALA A 183 11.65 5.76 -11.57
C ALA A 183 10.25 5.40 -11.04
N ARG A 184 10.04 4.15 -10.61
CA ARG A 184 8.79 3.70 -10.00
C ARG A 184 8.56 4.36 -8.64
N GLU A 185 9.59 4.47 -7.82
CA GLU A 185 9.51 5.08 -6.48
C GLU A 185 9.20 6.58 -6.56
N ASN A 186 9.88 7.30 -7.46
CA ASN A 186 9.55 8.69 -7.78
C ASN A 186 8.09 8.85 -8.19
N PHE A 187 7.61 8.00 -9.11
CA PHE A 187 6.22 8.08 -9.57
C PHE A 187 5.23 7.87 -8.42
N ILE A 188 5.47 6.89 -7.55
CA ILE A 188 4.61 6.63 -6.38
C ILE A 188 4.52 7.89 -5.51
N ILE A 189 5.66 8.50 -5.15
CA ILE A 189 5.68 9.72 -4.34
C ILE A 189 4.97 10.88 -5.05
N GLU A 190 5.22 11.11 -6.34
CA GLU A 190 4.53 12.13 -7.13
C GLU A 190 3.01 11.95 -7.12
N GLN A 191 2.52 10.72 -7.24
CA GLN A 191 1.09 10.44 -7.16
C GLN A 191 0.53 10.69 -5.75
N MET A 192 1.25 10.30 -4.69
CA MET A 192 0.81 10.55 -3.31
C MET A 192 0.67 12.04 -3.02
N LEU A 193 1.61 12.85 -3.53
CA LEU A 193 1.62 14.30 -3.29
C LEU A 193 0.50 15.05 -4.02
N LYS A 194 -0.22 14.42 -4.96
CA LYS A 194 -1.43 14.99 -5.56
C LYS A 194 -2.64 14.98 -4.64
N SER A 195 -2.63 14.15 -3.60
CA SER A 195 -3.64 14.21 -2.54
C SER A 195 -3.48 15.50 -1.74
N ASP A 196 -4.56 15.99 -1.13
CA ASP A 196 -4.52 17.09 -0.15
C ASP A 196 -4.29 16.57 1.29
N ASP A 197 -4.19 15.25 1.47
CA ASP A 197 -4.04 14.62 2.79
C ASP A 197 -2.73 15.03 3.47
N GLN A 198 -2.83 15.42 4.74
CA GLN A 198 -1.67 15.78 5.58
C GLN A 198 -0.91 14.55 6.06
N VAL A 199 -1.60 13.44 6.33
CA VAL A 199 -1.00 12.17 6.73
C VAL A 199 -1.50 11.08 5.79
N MET A 200 -0.57 10.29 5.25
CA MET A 200 -0.88 9.22 4.31
C MET A 200 -0.16 7.94 4.74
N ILE A 201 -0.85 6.80 4.69
CA ILE A 201 -0.23 5.49 4.92
C ILE A 201 -0.03 4.80 3.57
N LEU A 202 1.24 4.59 3.21
CA LEU A 202 1.67 3.81 2.04
C LEU A 202 2.00 2.38 2.45
N ILE A 203 1.21 1.43 1.98
CA ILE A 203 1.51 0.00 2.08
C ILE A 203 2.35 -0.39 0.85
N CYS A 204 3.64 -0.62 1.06
CA CYS A 204 4.57 -0.98 -0.01
C CYS A 204 5.59 -2.02 0.46
N GLY A 205 6.05 -2.86 -0.47
CA GLY A 205 7.00 -3.93 -0.17
C GLY A 205 8.30 -3.39 0.43
N ARG A 206 8.87 -4.16 1.36
CA ARG A 206 10.09 -3.79 2.10
C ARG A 206 11.31 -3.48 1.23
N GLY A 207 11.35 -3.98 0.00
CA GLY A 207 12.44 -3.71 -0.94
C GLY A 207 12.46 -2.28 -1.50
N SER A 208 11.45 -1.46 -1.22
CA SER A 208 11.44 -0.06 -1.63
C SER A 208 12.09 0.86 -0.61
N ASP A 209 12.83 1.85 -1.10
CA ASP A 209 13.39 2.94 -0.32
C ASP A 209 12.99 4.27 -0.97
N PHE A 210 12.28 5.10 -0.23
CA PHE A 210 11.77 6.37 -0.74
C PHE A 210 12.59 7.57 -0.28
N SER A 211 13.66 7.38 0.51
CA SER A 211 14.37 8.47 1.20
C SER A 211 14.80 9.59 0.26
N ASP A 212 15.21 9.24 -0.94
CA ASP A 212 15.78 10.17 -1.92
C ASP A 212 14.70 10.81 -2.81
N ASN A 213 13.46 10.33 -2.73
CA ASN A 213 12.31 10.83 -3.50
C ASN A 213 11.48 11.88 -2.73
N ILE A 214 11.71 12.05 -1.43
CA ILE A 214 10.89 12.91 -0.57
C ILE A 214 11.28 14.39 -0.76
N PRO A 215 10.36 15.25 -1.22
CA PRO A 215 10.66 16.67 -1.38
C PRO A 215 10.66 17.42 -0.04
N GLN A 216 11.19 18.63 -0.06
CA GLN A 216 11.16 19.52 1.11
C GLN A 216 9.73 19.76 1.59
N GLY A 217 9.52 19.68 2.91
CA GLY A 217 8.19 19.87 3.53
C GLY A 217 7.39 18.59 3.69
N VAL A 218 7.95 17.45 3.28
CA VAL A 218 7.38 16.11 3.51
C VAL A 218 8.30 15.33 4.44
N GLU A 219 7.72 14.60 5.38
CA GLU A 219 8.40 13.67 6.27
C GLU A 219 8.02 12.24 5.87
N LEU A 220 9.02 11.35 5.79
CA LEU A 220 8.82 9.93 5.60
C LEU A 220 9.13 9.19 6.90
N LYS A 221 8.16 8.41 7.38
CA LYS A 221 8.33 7.49 8.49
C LYS A 221 8.14 6.07 8.02
N ARG A 222 9.18 5.24 8.17
CA ARG A 222 9.10 3.80 7.89
C ARG A 222 8.66 3.03 9.13
N ILE A 223 7.77 2.07 8.94
CA ILE A 223 7.34 1.11 9.96
C ILE A 223 7.54 -0.30 9.40
N GLU A 224 8.53 -0.98 9.96
CA GLU A 224 8.81 -2.38 9.67
C GLU A 224 7.86 -3.29 10.45
N ILE A 225 7.39 -4.36 9.81
CA ILE A 225 6.56 -5.36 10.48
C ILE A 225 7.48 -6.44 11.07
N PRO A 226 7.40 -6.71 12.38
CA PRO A 226 8.23 -7.72 13.02
C PRO A 226 8.00 -9.10 12.39
N VAL A 227 9.08 -9.70 11.88
CA VAL A 227 9.08 -11.09 11.40
C VAL A 227 9.28 -12.02 12.60
N LYS A 228 8.68 -13.21 12.57
CA LYS A 228 8.93 -14.18 13.64
C LYS A 228 10.33 -14.76 13.38
N GLU A 229 11.22 -14.68 14.36
CA GLU A 229 12.48 -15.43 14.36
C GLU A 229 12.24 -16.94 14.41
#